data_AF-A0A9Q0N8F8-F1
#
_entry.id   AF-A0A9Q0N8F8-F1
#
_cell.length_a   1.000
_cell.length_b   1.000
_cell.length_c   1.000
_cell.angle_alpha   90.00
_cell.angle_beta   90.00
_cell.angle_gamma   90.00
#
_symmetry.space_group_name_H-M   'P 1'
#
loop_
_entity.id
_entity.type
_entity.pdbx_description
1 polymer ?
#
loop_
_entity_poly.entity_id
_entity_poly.type
_entity_poly.pdbx_seq_one_letter_code
_entity_poly.pdbx_strand_id
1 'polypeptide(L)'
;MLHKIIFCVVLVVCSVKSINAQIYAEGTILSDESEFVCNRSGPQCADDCTTLMLCAAESMTPFANVSCAKSTPSLPYCVSNTCSSTPGNCSSALPFRCTSAGVFPDPNDCRRYRHCNESNAESTAYICPLGFVFNSKINLCEFTKSSHHSSKICNTVDCSRKTNEVAEYKPNRAFFSFCFVDSDGVRETIMFKCENEEYEIYDVSKNMCTFNCKKSGYYQDPSNCENYYVCSPSSGGFKAEKIPCPTGYYFDGTKCTKDSSKCIPGSLMEDSTEE
;
A
#
# COMPACT_ATOMS: atom_id res chain seq x y z
N MET A 1 -54.21 26.49 -67.67
CA MET A 1 -54.49 27.60 -66.74
C MET A 1 -53.76 27.32 -65.44
N LEU A 2 -53.37 28.39 -64.72
CA LEU A 2 -52.60 28.45 -63.46
C LEU A 2 -51.09 28.19 -63.60
N HIS A 3 -50.17 28.95 -62.99
CA HIS A 3 -50.13 30.34 -62.51
C HIS A 3 -48.62 30.62 -62.30
N LYS A 4 -48.07 31.73 -62.82
CA LYS A 4 -46.71 32.16 -62.43
C LYS A 4 -46.80 32.74 -61.01
N ILE A 5 -46.01 32.23 -60.08
CA ILE A 5 -45.76 32.88 -58.80
C ILE A 5 -44.24 32.94 -58.59
N ILE A 6 -43.75 34.17 -58.51
CA ILE A 6 -42.39 34.58 -58.15
C ILE A 6 -42.22 34.36 -56.65
N PHE A 7 -41.12 33.74 -56.21
CA PHE A 7 -40.70 33.82 -54.81
C PHE A 7 -39.22 34.17 -54.69
N CYS A 8 -38.97 35.27 -53.98
CA CYS A 8 -37.67 35.83 -53.63
C CYS A 8 -36.78 34.80 -52.92
N VAL A 9 -35.53 34.70 -53.36
CA VAL A 9 -34.45 34.06 -52.61
C VAL A 9 -34.06 34.99 -51.47
N VAL A 10 -34.57 34.71 -50.27
CA VAL A 10 -34.06 35.32 -49.02
C VAL A 10 -32.96 34.40 -48.50
N LEU A 11 -31.70 34.79 -48.72
CA LEU A 11 -30.54 34.20 -48.07
C LEU A 11 -30.57 34.59 -46.58
N VAL A 12 -31.13 33.73 -45.74
CA VAL A 12 -31.00 33.85 -44.30
C VAL A 12 -29.61 33.36 -43.91
N VAL A 13 -28.71 34.32 -43.66
CA VAL A 13 -27.42 34.06 -43.01
C VAL A 13 -27.71 33.71 -41.56
N CYS A 14 -27.75 32.42 -41.24
CA CYS A 14 -27.92 31.95 -39.87
C CYS A 14 -26.56 31.99 -39.18
N SER A 15 -26.30 33.05 -38.41
CA SER A 15 -25.17 33.12 -37.48
C SER A 15 -25.30 32.02 -36.43
N VAL A 16 -24.38 31.04 -36.43
CA VAL A 16 -24.30 30.02 -35.39
C VAL A 16 -23.80 30.68 -34.11
N LYS A 17 -24.72 31.04 -33.21
CA LYS A 17 -24.37 31.26 -31.80
C LYS A 17 -24.26 29.88 -31.15
N SER A 18 -23.11 29.57 -30.57
CA SER A 18 -22.93 28.37 -29.74
C SER A 18 -23.94 28.41 -28.59
N ILE A 19 -24.86 27.45 -28.57
CA ILE A 19 -25.77 27.21 -27.46
C ILE A 19 -25.20 25.99 -26.73
N ASN A 20 -24.80 26.19 -25.47
CA ASN A 20 -24.44 25.10 -24.55
C ASN A 20 -25.68 24.20 -24.35
N ALA A 21 -25.64 22.99 -24.90
CA ALA A 21 -26.58 21.94 -24.54
C ALA A 21 -25.98 21.16 -23.36
N GLN A 22 -26.47 21.41 -22.15
CA GLN A 22 -26.30 20.48 -21.03
C GLN A 22 -27.21 19.28 -21.29
N ILE A 23 -26.60 18.15 -21.61
CA ILE A 23 -27.29 16.86 -21.66
C ILE A 23 -27.40 16.38 -20.22
N TYR A 24 -28.58 16.53 -19.63
CA TYR A 24 -28.95 15.76 -18.43
C TYR A 24 -29.30 14.35 -18.89
N ALA A 25 -28.33 13.44 -18.80
CA ALA A 25 -28.63 12.02 -18.82
C ALA A 25 -29.14 11.67 -17.41
N GLU A 26 -30.44 11.47 -17.26
CA GLU A 26 -30.99 10.72 -16.13
C GLU A 26 -30.57 9.25 -16.30
N GLY A 27 -29.30 8.98 -15.96
CA GLY A 27 -28.76 7.64 -15.81
C GLY A 27 -29.19 7.11 -14.46
N THR A 28 -30.04 6.11 -14.48
CA THR A 28 -30.40 5.29 -13.32
C THR A 28 -29.10 4.76 -12.70
N ILE A 29 -28.85 5.07 -11.43
CA ILE A 29 -27.78 4.45 -10.65
C ILE A 29 -28.17 2.99 -10.46
N LEU A 30 -27.68 2.13 -11.35
CA LEU A 30 -27.60 0.71 -11.08
C LEU A 30 -26.42 0.51 -10.13
N SER A 31 -26.72 -0.06 -8.98
CA SER A 31 -25.80 -0.44 -7.92
C SER A 31 -24.57 -1.18 -8.46
N ASP A 32 -23.39 -0.67 -8.11
CA ASP A 32 -22.15 -1.38 -7.78
C ASP A 32 -22.16 -2.89 -8.08
N GLU A 33 -21.82 -3.27 -9.32
CA GLU A 33 -21.28 -4.61 -9.59
C GLU A 33 -19.77 -4.50 -9.50
N SER A 34 -19.19 -5.10 -8.46
CA SER A 34 -17.76 -5.27 -8.30
C SER A 34 -17.19 -5.97 -9.54
N GLU A 35 -16.58 -5.22 -10.45
CA GLU A 35 -15.89 -5.81 -11.59
C GLU A 35 -14.73 -6.66 -11.06
N PHE A 36 -14.92 -7.98 -11.10
CA PHE A 36 -13.89 -8.93 -10.73
C PHE A 36 -12.68 -8.76 -11.65
N VAL A 37 -11.50 -8.45 -11.10
CA VAL A 37 -10.27 -8.25 -11.86
C VAL A 37 -9.35 -9.45 -11.71
N CYS A 38 -8.85 -9.96 -12.84
CA CYS A 38 -7.92 -11.08 -12.88
C CYS A 38 -6.51 -10.68 -12.39
N ASN A 39 -5.97 -11.41 -11.41
CA ASN A 39 -4.60 -11.20 -10.93
C ASN A 39 -3.52 -11.97 -11.74
N ARG A 40 -3.91 -13.00 -12.49
CA ARG A 40 -3.03 -13.75 -13.41
C ARG A 40 -3.85 -14.50 -14.46
N SER A 41 -3.18 -15.06 -15.47
CA SER A 41 -3.79 -16.04 -16.37
C SER A 41 -4.10 -17.37 -15.66
N GLY A 42 -5.20 -18.01 -16.03
CA GLY A 42 -5.67 -19.28 -15.49
C GLY A 42 -6.78 -19.13 -14.45
N PRO A 43 -7.16 -20.23 -13.78
CA PRO A 43 -8.19 -20.21 -12.75
C PRO A 43 -7.72 -19.45 -11.51
N GLN A 44 -8.62 -18.67 -10.93
CA GLN A 44 -8.41 -18.00 -9.65
C GLN A 44 -9.72 -17.86 -8.87
N CYS A 45 -9.68 -17.98 -7.55
CA CYS A 45 -10.88 -17.76 -6.74
C CYS A 45 -11.22 -16.27 -6.66
N ALA A 46 -12.50 -15.94 -6.76
CA ALA A 46 -13.01 -14.61 -6.44
C ALA A 46 -13.02 -14.38 -4.93
N ASP A 47 -13.17 -13.12 -4.53
CA ASP A 47 -13.23 -12.71 -3.12
C ASP A 47 -14.46 -13.25 -2.38
N ASP A 48 -15.48 -13.73 -3.12
CA ASP A 48 -16.70 -14.36 -2.57
C ASP A 48 -16.52 -15.83 -2.18
N CYS A 49 -15.35 -16.42 -2.42
CA CYS A 49 -14.99 -17.80 -2.08
C CYS A 49 -15.87 -18.91 -2.63
N THR A 50 -16.74 -18.59 -3.57
CA THR A 50 -17.69 -19.51 -4.17
C THR A 50 -17.65 -19.44 -5.69
N THR A 51 -16.97 -18.44 -6.23
CA THR A 51 -16.76 -18.21 -7.65
C THR A 51 -15.31 -18.52 -8.05
N LEU A 52 -15.16 -19.41 -9.02
CA LEU A 52 -13.91 -19.66 -9.73
C LEU A 52 -13.89 -18.83 -11.01
N MET A 53 -12.98 -17.87 -11.08
CA MET A 53 -12.77 -16.97 -12.21
C MET A 53 -11.79 -17.61 -13.19
N LEU A 54 -12.11 -17.57 -14.48
CA LEU A 54 -11.23 -18.01 -15.55
C LEU A 54 -10.69 -16.80 -16.30
N CYS A 55 -9.37 -16.66 -16.27
CA CYS A 55 -8.69 -15.46 -16.73
C CYS A 55 -7.75 -15.75 -17.89
N ALA A 56 -7.85 -14.96 -18.94
CA ALA A 56 -6.98 -15.09 -20.10
C ALA A 56 -5.62 -14.43 -19.82
N ALA A 57 -5.64 -13.27 -19.16
CA ALA A 57 -4.47 -12.54 -18.74
C ALA A 57 -4.75 -11.75 -17.45
N GLU A 58 -3.69 -11.16 -16.92
CA GLU A 58 -3.70 -10.29 -15.75
C GLU A 58 -4.28 -8.91 -16.07
N SER A 59 -4.91 -8.28 -15.07
CA SER A 59 -5.58 -6.97 -15.16
C SER A 59 -6.70 -6.92 -16.21
N MET A 60 -7.19 -8.08 -16.64
CA MET A 60 -8.40 -8.22 -17.46
C MET A 60 -9.57 -8.64 -16.59
N THR A 61 -10.78 -8.47 -17.10
CA THR A 61 -11.94 -9.15 -16.53
C THR A 61 -11.89 -10.65 -16.86
N PRO A 62 -12.40 -11.52 -15.99
CA PRO A 62 -12.50 -12.93 -16.28
C PRO A 62 -13.40 -13.15 -17.48
N PHE A 63 -12.98 -14.03 -18.39
CA PHE A 63 -13.81 -14.39 -19.54
C PHE A 63 -14.94 -15.34 -19.14
N ALA A 64 -14.85 -15.95 -17.95
CA ALA A 64 -15.92 -16.75 -17.35
C ALA A 64 -15.83 -16.77 -15.82
N ASN A 65 -17.00 -16.76 -15.18
CA ASN A 65 -17.17 -16.93 -13.74
C ASN A 65 -17.95 -18.21 -13.48
N VAL A 66 -17.36 -19.14 -12.74
CA VAL A 66 -17.96 -20.44 -12.41
C VAL A 66 -18.36 -20.44 -10.95
N SER A 67 -19.67 -20.43 -10.69
CA SER A 67 -20.16 -20.71 -9.34
C SER A 67 -19.92 -22.19 -9.02
N CYS A 68 -19.06 -22.47 -8.04
CA CYS A 68 -18.70 -23.82 -7.64
C CYS A 68 -19.93 -24.61 -7.19
N ALA A 69 -20.81 -24.00 -6.39
CA ALA A 69 -22.06 -24.62 -5.94
C ALA A 69 -23.03 -24.98 -7.08
N LYS A 70 -23.12 -24.15 -8.14
CA LYS A 70 -23.98 -24.45 -9.30
C LYS A 70 -23.37 -25.49 -10.23
N SER A 71 -22.06 -25.44 -10.42
CA SER A 71 -21.35 -26.37 -11.30
C SER A 71 -21.25 -27.77 -10.69
N THR A 72 -20.97 -27.86 -9.40
CA THR A 72 -20.79 -29.13 -8.70
C THR A 72 -21.29 -28.98 -7.26
N PRO A 73 -22.56 -29.34 -6.97
CA PRO A 73 -23.17 -29.10 -5.65
C PRO A 73 -22.44 -29.73 -4.47
N SER A 74 -21.65 -30.79 -4.69
CA SER A 74 -20.81 -31.43 -3.67
C SER A 74 -19.50 -30.68 -3.38
N LEU A 75 -19.14 -29.69 -4.19
CA LEU A 75 -17.92 -28.88 -4.09
C LEU A 75 -18.27 -27.38 -4.11
N PRO A 76 -19.00 -26.84 -3.11
CA PRO A 76 -19.58 -25.50 -3.22
C PRO A 76 -18.58 -24.34 -3.02
N TYR A 77 -17.35 -24.62 -2.55
CA TYR A 77 -16.36 -23.59 -2.21
C TYR A 77 -15.25 -23.51 -3.26
N CYS A 78 -14.64 -22.34 -3.45
CA CYS A 78 -13.42 -22.18 -4.23
C CYS A 78 -12.20 -22.10 -3.30
N VAL A 79 -11.28 -23.03 -3.43
CA VAL A 79 -10.06 -23.12 -2.60
C VAL A 79 -8.87 -23.42 -3.51
N SER A 80 -7.75 -22.72 -3.31
CA SER A 80 -6.53 -22.92 -4.11
C SER A 80 -6.77 -22.87 -5.63
N ASN A 81 -7.72 -22.05 -6.07
CA ASN A 81 -8.13 -21.89 -7.47
C ASN A 81 -8.82 -23.13 -8.08
N THR A 82 -9.53 -23.92 -7.27
CA THR A 82 -10.32 -25.08 -7.69
C THR A 82 -11.55 -25.24 -6.78
N CYS A 83 -12.64 -25.85 -7.28
CA CYS A 83 -13.81 -26.10 -6.43
C CYS A 83 -13.55 -27.24 -5.42
N SER A 84 -14.03 -27.07 -4.19
CA SER A 84 -13.76 -27.91 -3.03
C SER A 84 -15.04 -28.18 -2.21
N SER A 85 -15.12 -29.36 -1.59
CA SER A 85 -16.18 -29.74 -0.66
C SER A 85 -16.04 -29.08 0.71
N THR A 86 -14.81 -28.73 1.08
CA THR A 86 -14.50 -28.05 2.33
C THR A 86 -14.28 -26.56 2.08
N PRO A 87 -14.88 -25.68 2.90
CA PRO A 87 -14.43 -24.31 2.97
C PRO A 87 -12.99 -24.34 3.49
N GLY A 88 -12.05 -23.97 2.62
CA GLY A 88 -10.65 -23.78 2.98
C GLY A 88 -10.30 -22.30 2.94
N ASN A 89 -9.00 -21.99 3.02
CA ASN A 89 -8.49 -20.64 2.79
C ASN A 89 -8.68 -20.28 1.31
N CYS A 90 -9.91 -19.94 0.94
CA CYS A 90 -10.12 -19.00 -0.12
C CYS A 90 -9.35 -17.74 0.25
N SER A 91 -8.51 -17.23 -0.63
CA SER A 91 -7.84 -15.95 -0.42
C SER A 91 -8.83 -14.79 -0.53
N SER A 92 -9.98 -14.84 0.15
CA SER A 92 -10.60 -13.62 0.66
C SER A 92 -9.69 -13.16 1.79
N ALA A 93 -8.63 -12.42 1.43
CA ALA A 93 -7.82 -11.76 2.43
C ALA A 93 -8.77 -11.00 3.37
N LEU A 94 -8.70 -11.27 4.67
CA LEU A 94 -9.35 -10.39 5.64
C LEU A 94 -9.00 -8.94 5.28
N PRO A 95 -9.94 -7.99 5.43
CA PRO A 95 -9.70 -6.61 5.07
C PRO A 95 -8.43 -6.14 5.78
N PHE A 96 -7.41 -5.77 5.01
CA PHE A 96 -6.14 -5.31 5.54
C PHE A 96 -6.42 -4.15 6.50
N ARG A 97 -6.08 -4.34 7.78
CA ARG A 97 -6.28 -3.37 8.85
C ARG A 97 -5.09 -2.44 8.92
N CYS A 98 -5.36 -1.15 8.79
CA CYS A 98 -4.33 -0.12 8.93
C CYS A 98 -3.84 -0.05 10.37
N THR A 99 -2.54 -0.24 10.60
CA THR A 99 -1.95 -0.06 11.94
C THR A 99 -1.59 1.39 12.23
N SER A 100 -1.40 2.20 11.18
CA SER A 100 -1.16 3.64 11.24
C SER A 100 -1.42 4.28 9.86
N ALA A 101 -1.40 5.61 9.78
CA ALA A 101 -1.52 6.32 8.50
C ALA A 101 -0.28 6.10 7.62
N GLY A 102 -0.45 5.95 6.30
CA GLY A 102 0.63 5.89 5.31
C GLY A 102 0.47 4.74 4.30
N VAL A 103 1.57 4.39 3.62
CA VAL A 103 1.58 3.36 2.57
C VAL A 103 2.24 2.09 3.09
N PHE A 104 1.60 0.94 2.89
CA PHE A 104 2.07 -0.35 3.37
C PHE A 104 2.27 -1.33 2.21
N PRO A 105 3.36 -2.13 2.23
CA PRO A 105 3.47 -3.27 1.34
C PRO A 105 2.39 -4.30 1.68
N ASP A 106 1.81 -4.95 0.67
CA ASP A 106 0.91 -6.07 0.90
C ASP A 106 1.74 -7.32 1.29
N PRO A 107 1.39 -8.02 2.39
CA PRO A 107 2.17 -9.16 2.86
C PRO A 107 2.06 -10.39 1.94
N ASN A 108 1.05 -10.45 1.07
CA ASN A 108 0.74 -11.64 0.27
C ASN A 108 1.02 -11.45 -1.23
N ASP A 109 1.12 -10.21 -1.70
CA ASP A 109 1.37 -9.90 -3.11
C ASP A 109 2.31 -8.70 -3.28
N CYS A 110 3.50 -8.94 -3.85
CA CYS A 110 4.49 -7.89 -4.07
C CYS A 110 4.11 -6.82 -5.09
N ARG A 111 3.09 -7.06 -5.92
CA ARG A 111 2.54 -6.03 -6.80
C ARG A 111 1.52 -5.15 -6.10
N ARG A 112 1.00 -5.59 -4.96
CA ARG A 112 -0.05 -4.87 -4.24
C ARG A 112 0.54 -4.05 -3.11
N TYR A 113 -0.06 -2.89 -2.88
CA TYR A 113 0.21 -2.04 -1.73
C TYR A 113 -1.08 -1.40 -1.23
N ARG A 114 -1.04 -0.89 -0.02
CA ARG A 114 -2.22 -0.41 0.71
C ARG A 114 -1.98 1.02 1.15
N HIS A 115 -2.94 1.90 0.90
CA HIS A 115 -2.96 3.23 1.49
C HIS A 115 -3.88 3.24 2.70
N CYS A 116 -3.40 3.82 3.79
CA CYS A 116 -4.09 3.94 5.06
C CYS A 116 -4.20 5.41 5.44
N ASN A 117 -5.42 5.90 5.62
CA ASN A 117 -5.63 7.29 6.05
C ASN A 117 -5.29 7.48 7.53
N GLU A 118 -5.62 6.50 8.37
CA GLU A 118 -5.40 6.51 9.81
C GLU A 118 -5.35 5.08 10.36
N SER A 119 -5.00 4.94 11.65
CA SER A 119 -5.05 3.64 12.34
C SER A 119 -6.48 3.12 12.45
N ASN A 120 -6.64 1.80 12.32
CA ASN A 120 -7.92 1.07 12.35
C ASN A 120 -8.90 1.39 11.20
N ALA A 121 -8.54 2.27 10.26
CA ALA A 121 -9.31 2.51 9.05
C ALA A 121 -9.25 1.31 8.09
N GLU A 122 -10.19 1.28 7.15
CA GLU A 122 -10.07 0.45 5.96
C GLU A 122 -8.94 0.98 5.07
N SER A 123 -8.24 0.06 4.43
CA SER A 123 -7.19 0.40 3.47
C SER A 123 -7.73 0.48 2.06
N THR A 124 -7.17 1.38 1.26
CA THR A 124 -7.36 1.38 -0.19
C THR A 124 -6.26 0.54 -0.84
N ALA A 125 -6.65 -0.46 -1.63
CA ALA A 125 -5.71 -1.33 -2.32
C ALA A 125 -5.30 -0.74 -3.68
N TYR A 126 -4.01 -0.83 -3.99
CA TYR A 126 -3.45 -0.44 -5.28
C TYR A 126 -2.58 -1.57 -5.82
N ILE A 127 -2.48 -1.64 -7.15
CA ILE A 127 -1.72 -2.66 -7.86
C ILE A 127 -0.72 -1.97 -8.78
N CYS A 128 0.55 -2.35 -8.65
CA CYS A 128 1.61 -1.89 -9.54
C CYS A 128 1.40 -2.41 -10.97
N PRO A 129 1.83 -1.65 -11.99
CA PRO A 129 1.78 -2.13 -13.38
C PRO A 129 2.51 -3.47 -13.58
N LEU A 130 2.23 -4.13 -14.69
CA LEU A 130 2.89 -5.39 -15.05
C LEU A 130 4.42 -5.22 -15.13
N GLY A 131 5.15 -6.13 -14.48
CA GLY A 131 6.61 -6.09 -14.39
C GLY A 131 7.18 -5.18 -13.29
N PHE A 132 6.32 -4.55 -12.49
CA PHE A 132 6.71 -3.70 -11.36
C PHE A 132 6.25 -4.32 -10.04
N VAL A 133 7.02 -4.08 -8.98
CA VAL A 133 6.65 -4.43 -7.60
C VAL A 133 6.74 -3.20 -6.71
N PHE A 134 5.99 -3.18 -5.62
CA PHE A 134 6.01 -2.05 -4.70
C PHE A 134 7.33 -2.01 -3.92
N ASN A 135 8.04 -0.88 -3.98
CA ASN A 135 9.23 -0.61 -3.18
C ASN A 135 8.84 0.29 -1.99
N SER A 136 8.77 -0.30 -0.80
CA SER A 136 8.43 0.42 0.43
C SER A 136 9.51 1.37 0.95
N LYS A 137 10.71 1.44 0.35
CA LYS A 137 11.73 2.45 0.69
C LYS A 137 11.49 3.80 0.02
N ILE A 138 10.88 3.76 -1.17
CA ILE A 138 10.59 4.96 -1.97
C ILE A 138 9.08 5.18 -2.15
N ASN A 139 8.25 4.30 -1.60
CA ASN A 139 6.80 4.30 -1.69
C ASN A 139 6.28 4.39 -3.14
N LEU A 140 6.95 3.69 -4.07
CA LEU A 140 6.64 3.68 -5.50
C LEU A 140 6.79 2.28 -6.09
N CYS A 141 6.15 2.06 -7.23
CA CYS A 141 6.34 0.85 -8.03
C CYS A 141 7.69 0.89 -8.74
N GLU A 142 8.53 -0.12 -8.50
CA GLU A 142 9.85 -0.25 -9.12
C GLU A 142 9.86 -1.41 -10.12
N PHE A 143 10.47 -1.17 -11.29
CA PHE A 143 10.59 -2.16 -12.35
C PHE A 143 11.52 -3.30 -11.93
N THR A 144 11.12 -4.54 -12.20
CA THR A 144 11.95 -5.72 -11.91
C THR A 144 12.21 -6.52 -13.17
N LYS A 145 13.49 -6.78 -13.46
CA LYS A 145 13.91 -7.58 -14.61
C LYS A 145 13.94 -9.10 -14.32
N SER A 146 13.86 -9.47 -13.04
CA SER A 146 13.92 -10.87 -12.60
C SER A 146 13.33 -11.04 -11.20
N SER A 147 12.94 -12.28 -10.88
CA SER A 147 12.47 -12.66 -9.53
C SER A 147 13.52 -12.40 -8.44
N HIS A 148 14.81 -12.58 -8.76
CA HIS A 148 15.91 -12.28 -7.83
C HIS A 148 16.08 -10.77 -7.57
N HIS A 149 15.80 -9.92 -8.56
CA HIS A 149 15.77 -8.46 -8.34
C HIS A 149 14.55 -8.09 -7.49
N SER A 150 13.40 -8.69 -7.79
CA SER A 150 12.15 -8.49 -7.06
C SER A 150 12.28 -8.79 -5.57
N SER A 151 12.93 -9.89 -5.17
CA SER A 151 13.04 -10.30 -3.75
C SER A 151 13.90 -9.37 -2.88
N LYS A 152 14.67 -8.47 -3.47
CA LYS A 152 15.39 -7.41 -2.74
C LYS A 152 14.51 -6.19 -2.46
N ILE A 153 13.51 -5.96 -3.31
CA ILE A 153 12.61 -4.80 -3.26
C ILE A 153 11.36 -5.12 -2.45
N CYS A 154 10.81 -6.31 -2.65
CA CYS A 154 9.64 -6.81 -1.93
C CYS A 154 9.80 -8.31 -1.66
N ASN A 155 9.30 -8.75 -0.50
CA ASN A 155 9.07 -10.16 -0.21
C ASN A 155 7.69 -10.32 0.40
N THR A 156 7.03 -11.45 0.14
CA THR A 156 5.81 -11.84 0.86
C THR A 156 6.18 -12.38 2.23
N VAL A 157 5.25 -12.30 3.18
CA VAL A 157 5.41 -12.80 4.54
C VAL A 157 4.90 -14.25 4.60
N ASP A 158 5.75 -15.18 5.03
CA ASP A 158 5.39 -16.58 5.22
C ASP A 158 5.08 -16.88 6.70
N CYS A 159 3.79 -16.85 7.05
CA CYS A 159 3.30 -17.21 8.39
C CYS A 159 3.13 -18.73 8.62
N SER A 160 3.54 -19.60 7.68
CA SER A 160 3.33 -21.05 7.80
C SER A 160 4.09 -21.67 8.98
N ARG A 161 5.24 -21.08 9.34
CA ARG A 161 6.17 -21.59 10.36
C ARG A 161 6.27 -20.73 11.61
N LYS A 162 5.59 -19.58 11.63
CA LYS A 162 5.71 -18.57 12.68
C LYS A 162 4.32 -18.12 13.09
N THR A 163 3.89 -18.52 14.27
CA THR A 163 2.60 -18.13 14.84
C THR A 163 2.85 -17.41 16.17
N ASN A 164 2.15 -16.30 16.40
CA ASN A 164 2.31 -15.43 17.56
C ASN A 164 3.73 -14.85 17.72
N GLU A 165 4.41 -14.63 16.59
CA GLU A 165 5.74 -14.04 16.54
C GLU A 165 5.74 -12.77 15.68
N VAL A 166 6.53 -11.78 16.10
CA VAL A 166 6.84 -10.62 15.28
C VAL A 166 8.04 -10.94 14.38
N ALA A 167 7.99 -10.53 13.11
CA ALA A 167 9.06 -10.68 12.16
C ALA A 167 9.39 -9.33 11.49
N GLU A 168 10.68 -9.06 11.29
CA GLU A 168 11.11 -7.90 10.49
C GLU A 168 10.73 -8.07 9.01
N TYR A 169 10.33 -6.98 8.36
CA TYR A 169 10.14 -6.95 6.92
C TYR A 169 11.49 -6.69 6.23
N LYS A 170 12.14 -7.75 5.77
CA LYS A 170 13.52 -7.68 5.25
C LYS A 170 13.78 -6.61 4.19
N PRO A 171 12.90 -6.37 3.19
CA PRO A 171 13.15 -5.36 2.18
C PRO A 171 13.24 -3.95 2.75
N ASN A 172 12.39 -3.61 3.73
CA ASN A 172 12.44 -2.36 4.46
C ASN A 172 12.15 -2.59 5.95
N ARG A 173 13.20 -2.50 6.76
CA ARG A 173 13.15 -2.78 8.20
C ARG A 173 12.39 -1.73 9.02
N ALA A 174 11.94 -0.63 8.41
CA ALA A 174 10.93 0.23 9.01
C ALA A 174 9.56 -0.45 9.14
N PHE A 175 9.32 -1.52 8.37
CA PHE A 175 8.12 -2.34 8.45
C PHE A 175 8.41 -3.66 9.18
N PHE A 176 7.38 -4.20 9.82
CA PHE A 176 7.42 -5.49 10.50
C PHE A 176 6.04 -6.13 10.50
N SER A 177 5.96 -7.43 10.73
CA SER A 177 4.72 -8.19 10.64
C SER A 177 4.47 -9.00 11.89
N PHE A 178 3.21 -9.15 12.29
CA PHE A 178 2.78 -10.12 13.29
C PHE A 178 1.90 -11.17 12.64
N CYS A 179 2.24 -12.44 12.86
CA CYS A 179 1.46 -13.58 12.39
C CYS A 179 0.61 -14.14 13.54
N PHE A 180 -0.67 -14.37 13.32
CA PHE A 180 -1.53 -15.05 14.30
C PHE A 180 -2.50 -16.02 13.60
N VAL A 181 -3.19 -16.83 14.39
CA VAL A 181 -4.29 -17.67 13.91
C VAL A 181 -5.57 -17.15 14.54
N ASP A 182 -6.58 -16.87 13.73
CA ASP A 182 -7.86 -16.37 14.21
C ASP A 182 -8.74 -17.50 14.82
N SER A 183 -9.95 -17.15 15.22
CA SER A 183 -10.90 -18.11 15.81
C SER A 183 -11.31 -19.24 14.86
N ASP A 184 -11.24 -19.00 13.56
CA ASP A 184 -11.63 -19.94 12.51
C ASP A 184 -10.45 -20.81 12.04
N GLY A 185 -9.27 -20.64 12.65
CA GLY A 185 -8.07 -21.38 12.30
C GLY A 185 -7.33 -20.81 11.07
N VAL A 186 -7.71 -19.62 10.61
CA VAL A 186 -7.09 -18.94 9.48
C VAL A 186 -5.82 -18.23 9.96
N ARG A 187 -4.73 -18.40 9.20
CA ARG A 187 -3.46 -17.71 9.48
C ARG A 187 -3.52 -16.31 8.90
N GLU A 188 -3.28 -15.33 9.76
CA GLU A 188 -3.38 -13.92 9.44
C GLU A 188 -2.05 -13.20 9.62
N THR A 189 -1.85 -12.17 8.80
CA THR A 189 -0.65 -11.31 8.83
C THR A 189 -1.07 -9.87 9.01
N ILE A 190 -0.58 -9.22 10.07
CA ILE A 190 -0.73 -7.77 10.26
C ILE A 190 0.61 -7.12 9.96
N MET A 191 0.61 -6.16 9.03
CA MET A 191 1.76 -5.33 8.75
C MET A 191 1.74 -4.07 9.61
N PHE A 192 2.86 -3.78 10.25
CA PHE A 192 3.13 -2.59 11.03
C PHE A 192 4.25 -1.78 10.39
N LYS A 193 4.36 -0.52 10.83
CA LYS A 193 5.47 0.35 10.47
C LYS A 193 5.91 1.20 11.66
N CYS A 194 7.17 1.58 11.65
CA CYS A 194 7.71 2.58 12.56
C CYS A 194 7.14 3.98 12.24
N GLU A 195 7.20 4.88 13.21
CA GLU A 195 6.64 6.22 13.08
C GLU A 195 7.43 7.03 12.04
N ASN A 196 8.76 6.92 12.10
CA ASN A 196 9.66 7.53 11.13
C ASN A 196 10.32 6.45 10.26
N GLU A 197 9.70 6.14 9.12
CA GLU A 197 10.19 5.13 8.17
C GLU A 197 11.61 5.38 7.63
N GLU A 198 12.08 6.62 7.72
CA GLU A 198 13.37 7.00 7.19
C GLU A 198 14.51 6.71 8.17
N TYR A 199 14.27 6.92 9.46
CA TYR A 199 15.30 6.88 10.49
C TYR A 199 15.02 5.88 11.60
N GLU A 200 13.91 5.15 11.54
CA GLU A 200 13.61 4.06 12.46
C GLU A 200 13.61 2.72 11.75
N ILE A 201 14.14 1.71 12.44
CA ILE A 201 14.03 0.31 12.05
C ILE A 201 13.49 -0.48 13.23
N TYR A 202 12.72 -1.52 12.93
CA TYR A 202 12.28 -2.48 13.92
C TYR A 202 13.44 -3.36 14.38
N ASP A 203 13.77 -3.28 15.67
CA ASP A 203 14.75 -4.12 16.33
C ASP A 203 14.04 -5.31 16.98
N VAL A 204 14.14 -6.49 16.35
CA VAL A 204 13.51 -7.73 16.82
C VAL A 204 14.00 -8.12 18.22
N SER A 205 15.26 -7.84 18.57
CA SER A 205 15.82 -8.19 19.88
C SER A 205 15.28 -7.31 21.01
N LYS A 206 14.92 -6.07 20.69
CA LYS A 206 14.28 -5.13 21.65
C LYS A 206 12.77 -5.09 21.54
N ASN A 207 12.21 -5.73 20.52
CA ASN A 207 10.77 -5.74 20.20
C ASN A 207 10.19 -4.32 20.07
N MET A 208 10.92 -3.42 19.38
CA MET A 208 10.62 -1.98 19.33
C MET A 208 11.31 -1.32 18.12
N CYS A 209 10.71 -0.24 17.60
CA CYS A 209 11.35 0.66 16.63
C CYS A 209 12.50 1.44 17.29
N THR A 210 13.64 1.47 16.64
CA THR A 210 14.86 2.12 17.13
C THR A 210 15.48 3.00 16.08
N PHE A 211 16.10 4.09 16.52
CA PHE A 211 16.81 5.01 15.64
C PHE A 211 17.97 4.32 14.92
N ASN A 212 18.00 4.45 13.60
CA ASN A 212 18.98 3.86 12.70
C ASN A 212 19.86 4.95 12.08
N CYS A 213 21.10 4.99 12.53
CA CYS A 213 22.11 5.90 12.01
C CYS A 213 22.49 5.56 10.57
N LYS A 214 22.28 6.49 9.64
CA LYS A 214 22.74 6.37 8.24
C LYS A 214 24.18 6.85 8.04
N LYS A 215 24.55 7.95 8.70
CA LYS A 215 25.91 8.53 8.71
C LYS A 215 26.32 8.90 10.14
N SER A 216 27.60 9.14 10.37
CA SER A 216 28.07 9.71 11.64
C SER A 216 27.56 11.14 11.80
N GLY A 217 27.32 11.56 13.03
CA GLY A 217 26.88 12.93 13.32
C GLY A 217 25.88 13.02 14.45
N TYR A 218 25.28 14.20 14.58
CA TYR A 218 24.26 14.52 15.57
C TYR A 218 22.91 14.65 14.88
N TYR A 219 21.89 14.03 15.43
CA TYR A 219 20.56 14.02 14.85
C TYR A 219 19.54 14.39 15.90
N GLN A 220 18.64 15.31 15.56
CA GLN A 220 17.51 15.61 16.41
C GLN A 220 16.65 14.37 16.60
N ASP A 221 16.18 14.13 17.83
CA ASP A 221 15.16 13.10 18.08
C ASP A 221 13.83 13.59 17.48
N PRO A 222 13.25 12.89 16.48
CA PRO A 222 12.05 13.34 15.78
C PRO A 222 10.82 13.47 16.67
N SER A 223 10.75 12.70 17.76
CA SER A 223 9.60 12.64 18.67
C SER A 223 9.80 13.52 19.91
N ASN A 224 11.04 13.88 20.25
CA ASN A 224 11.32 14.74 21.41
C ASN A 224 12.64 15.53 21.28
N CYS A 225 12.53 16.81 20.94
CA CYS A 225 13.67 17.73 20.79
C CYS A 225 14.47 18.02 22.07
N GLU A 226 14.03 17.59 23.25
CA GLU A 226 14.86 17.58 24.45
C GLU A 226 15.99 16.55 24.37
N ASN A 227 15.98 15.69 23.35
CA ASN A 227 16.98 14.68 23.09
C ASN A 227 17.53 14.79 21.67
N TYR A 228 18.72 14.24 21.50
CA TYR A 228 19.34 14.03 20.20
C TYR A 228 20.06 12.69 20.18
N TYR A 229 20.30 12.15 19.00
CA TYR A 229 21.09 10.96 18.77
C TYR A 229 22.50 11.33 18.33
N VAL A 230 23.50 10.71 18.95
CA VAL A 230 24.87 10.70 18.45
C VAL A 230 25.10 9.40 17.71
N CYS A 231 25.46 9.51 16.43
CA CYS A 231 25.83 8.38 15.60
C CYS A 231 27.34 8.30 15.49
N SER A 232 27.92 7.25 16.08
CA SER A 232 29.36 6.98 16.04
C SER A 232 29.65 5.70 15.26
N PRO A 233 30.78 5.61 14.51
CA PRO A 233 31.18 4.38 13.85
C PRO A 233 31.27 3.19 14.82
N SER A 234 30.80 2.02 14.39
CA SER A 234 30.86 0.77 15.15
C SER A 234 31.09 -0.42 14.21
N SER A 235 31.33 -1.62 14.76
CA SER A 235 31.54 -2.81 13.95
C SER A 235 30.30 -3.12 13.11
N GLY A 236 30.38 -2.94 11.79
CA GLY A 236 29.30 -3.21 10.86
C GLY A 236 28.31 -2.06 10.63
N GLY A 237 28.62 -0.83 11.04
CA GLY A 237 27.79 0.34 10.75
C GLY A 237 28.00 1.49 11.73
N PHE A 238 26.90 2.07 12.21
CA PHE A 238 26.91 3.16 13.18
C PHE A 238 26.08 2.77 14.41
N LYS A 239 26.58 3.13 15.59
CA LYS A 239 25.85 2.99 16.85
C LYS A 239 25.16 4.32 17.17
N ALA A 240 23.85 4.26 17.41
CA ALA A 240 23.08 5.37 17.93
C ALA A 240 23.15 5.41 19.46
N GLU A 241 23.39 6.59 20.03
CA GLU A 241 23.27 6.86 21.46
C GLU A 241 22.36 8.07 21.66
N LYS A 242 21.30 7.91 22.46
CA LYS A 242 20.36 8.99 22.78
C LYS A 242 20.90 9.80 23.95
N ILE A 243 21.04 11.11 23.75
CA ILE A 243 21.59 12.04 24.74
C ILE A 243 20.55 13.14 25.02
N PRO A 244 20.22 13.40 26.30
CA PRO A 244 19.36 14.52 26.66
C PRO A 244 20.13 15.84 26.59
N CYS A 245 19.47 16.89 26.12
CA CYS A 245 19.91 18.26 26.34
C CYS A 245 19.77 18.64 27.83
N PRO A 246 20.52 19.67 28.30
CA PRO A 246 20.30 20.23 29.63
C PRO A 246 18.83 20.66 29.81
N THR A 247 18.33 20.63 31.04
CA THR A 247 16.93 20.98 31.34
C THR A 247 16.57 22.36 30.79
N GLY A 248 15.50 22.43 30.00
CA GLY A 248 15.02 23.65 29.33
C GLY A 248 15.78 24.01 28.04
N TYR A 249 16.59 23.09 27.50
CA TYR A 249 17.23 23.21 26.20
C TYR A 249 16.70 22.15 25.23
N TYR A 250 16.73 22.50 23.95
CA TYR A 250 16.25 21.72 22.82
C TYR A 250 17.36 21.64 21.77
N PHE A 251 17.54 20.48 21.16
CA PHE A 251 18.52 20.32 20.09
C PHE A 251 18.00 20.94 18.80
N ASP A 252 18.75 21.84 18.18
CA ASP A 252 18.34 22.55 16.94
C ASP A 252 18.89 21.92 15.63
N GLY A 253 19.46 20.72 15.72
CA GLY A 253 20.19 20.08 14.62
C GLY A 253 21.71 20.22 14.75
N THR A 254 22.19 21.21 15.51
CA THR A 254 23.63 21.44 15.72
C THR A 254 24.02 21.41 17.20
N LYS A 255 23.20 22.01 18.07
CA LYS A 255 23.48 22.14 19.50
C LYS A 255 22.21 22.25 20.33
N CYS A 256 22.35 22.02 21.63
CA CYS A 256 21.30 22.34 22.58
C CYS A 256 21.18 23.86 22.76
N THR A 257 19.99 24.40 22.52
CA THR A 257 19.63 25.82 22.61
C THR A 257 18.38 26.01 23.47
N LYS A 258 18.18 27.18 24.08
CA LYS A 258 16.93 27.49 24.80
C LYS A 258 15.75 27.77 23.87
N ASP A 259 16.03 27.93 22.57
CA ASP A 259 15.03 28.22 21.57
C ASP A 259 14.33 26.93 21.10
N SER A 260 13.11 26.71 21.59
CA SER A 260 12.29 25.55 21.20
C SER A 260 11.70 25.67 19.79
N SER A 261 11.74 26.85 19.17
CA SER A 261 11.11 27.07 17.84
C SER A 261 11.86 26.42 16.68
N LYS A 262 13.09 25.97 16.91
CA LYS A 262 13.90 25.21 15.94
C LYS A 262 13.70 23.69 15.99
N CYS A 263 12.79 23.24 16.86
CA CYS A 263 12.28 21.89 16.83
C CYS A 263 11.31 21.77 15.65
N ILE A 264 11.73 21.10 14.58
CA ILE A 264 10.84 20.72 13.48
C ILE A 264 10.68 19.20 13.53
N PRO A 265 9.64 18.67 14.21
CA PRO A 265 9.33 17.25 14.20
C PRO A 265 9.26 16.73 12.77
N GLY A 266 10.01 15.66 12.48
CA GLY A 266 10.05 15.04 11.16
C GLY A 266 10.96 15.68 10.10
N SER A 267 11.71 16.74 10.42
CA SER A 267 12.72 17.32 9.52
C SER A 267 14.11 17.11 10.11
N LEU A 268 14.87 16.14 9.61
CA LEU A 268 16.30 16.12 9.93
C LEU A 268 16.99 17.25 9.17
N MET A 269 17.43 18.26 9.92
CA MET A 269 18.48 19.16 9.46
C MET A 269 19.75 18.31 9.34
N GLU A 270 20.02 17.79 8.14
CA GLU A 270 21.32 17.24 7.85
C GLU A 270 22.36 18.34 8.00
N ASP A 271 23.39 18.09 8.79
CA ASP A 271 24.55 18.96 8.88
C ASP A 271 25.13 19.19 7.48
N SER A 272 25.10 20.45 7.03
CA SER A 272 25.63 20.89 5.74
C SER A 272 27.14 21.12 5.77
N THR A 273 27.88 20.42 6.65
CA THR A 273 29.34 20.50 6.70
C THR A 273 29.98 19.34 5.95
N GLU A 274 29.86 19.37 4.62
CA GLU A 274 30.92 18.86 3.74
C GLU A 274 31.53 20.06 3.02
N GLU A 275 32.72 20.46 3.50
CA GLU A 275 33.70 21.30 2.81
C GLU A 275 34.74 20.39 2.16
#